data_AF-A0A9P8DU83-F1
#
_entry.id   AF-A0A9P8DU83-F1
#
_cell.length_a   1.000
_cell.length_b   1.000
_cell.length_c   1.000
_cell.angle_alpha   90.00
_cell.angle_beta   90.00
_cell.angle_gamma   90.00
#
_symmetry.space_group_name_H-M   'P 1'
#
loop_
_entity.id
_entity.type
_entity.pdbx_description
1 polymer ?
#
loop_
_entity_poly.entity_id
_entity_poly.type
_entity_poly.pdbx_seq_one_letter_code
_entity_poly.pdbx_strand_id
1 'polypeptide(L)'
;QLHPHVIDDREADIIREYRTLITNAVEQWMDRMSTTDRQTFLERKENTLDTDAEGHLRTKTLGDLWRMLREQLTVASSSDRPDVVEGVVESMMRALQSRQSMWQQLIDSETQKYTSPTMPQAEQEGLQSLQDWLVAIANDQIACIDDQEDQGQISYLTTFRREYETIVTPAYALSSNTELDTLRDGYVDLGTHCITLFTALIFSVDFRGILAEFFTPAWY
;
A
#
# COMPACT_ATOMS: atom_id res chain seq x y z
N GLN A 1 -2.49 28.64 48.73
CA GLN A 1 -2.01 27.26 48.52
C GLN A 1 -1.24 27.28 47.21
N LEU A 2 0.07 27.01 47.25
CA LEU A 2 0.91 26.95 46.05
C LEU A 2 0.70 25.57 45.41
N HIS A 3 0.03 25.52 44.26
CA HIS A 3 0.07 24.33 43.43
C HIS A 3 1.52 24.18 42.93
N PRO A 4 2.19 23.06 43.23
CA PRO A 4 3.52 22.82 42.67
C PRO A 4 3.40 22.79 41.15
N HIS A 5 4.21 23.61 40.46
CA HIS A 5 4.30 23.62 39.00
C HIS A 5 5.05 22.36 38.59
N VAL A 6 4.34 21.31 38.20
CA VAL A 6 4.93 19.98 37.94
C VAL A 6 5.67 19.93 36.60
N ILE A 7 5.55 20.96 35.76
CA ILE A 7 6.17 21.02 34.43
C ILE A 7 6.82 22.39 34.26
N ASP A 8 8.11 22.52 34.60
CA ASP A 8 8.95 23.69 34.31
C ASP A 8 9.11 23.83 32.78
N ASP A 9 8.25 24.57 32.07
CA ASP A 9 8.36 24.93 30.63
C ASP A 9 8.65 23.79 29.62
N ARG A 10 8.75 22.53 30.05
CA ARG A 10 9.10 21.33 29.27
C ARG A 10 7.90 20.65 28.65
N GLU A 11 6.71 21.23 28.79
CA GLU A 11 5.47 20.69 28.23
C GLU A 11 5.59 20.54 26.71
N ALA A 12 6.11 21.57 26.03
CA ALA A 12 6.35 21.53 24.59
C ALA A 12 7.34 20.44 24.16
N ASP A 13 8.38 20.19 24.96
CA ASP A 13 9.37 19.14 24.69
C ASP A 13 8.75 17.75 24.88
N ILE A 14 8.00 17.52 25.96
CA ILE A 14 7.31 16.26 26.22
C ILE A 14 6.31 15.94 25.11
N ILE A 15 5.58 16.96 24.65
CA ILE A 15 4.65 16.85 23.51
C ILE A 15 5.39 16.42 22.25
N ARG A 16 6.52 17.07 21.95
CA ARG A 16 7.32 16.74 20.77
C ARG A 16 7.89 15.32 20.86
N GLU A 17 8.37 14.91 22.03
CA GLU A 17 8.84 13.55 22.29
C GLU A 17 7.71 12.54 22.11
N TYR A 18 6.50 12.82 22.63
CA TYR A 18 5.34 11.95 22.48
C TYR A 18 4.89 11.81 21.02
N ARG A 19 4.81 12.92 20.28
CA ARG A 19 4.56 12.90 18.83
C ARG A 19 5.59 12.03 18.11
N THR A 20 6.88 12.26 18.39
CA THR A 20 8.00 11.52 17.80
C THR A 20 7.92 10.02 18.10
N LEU A 21 7.50 9.67 19.32
CA LEU A 21 7.33 8.28 19.73
C LEU A 21 6.24 7.58 18.91
N ILE A 22 5.08 8.21 18.72
CA ILE A 22 4.00 7.63 17.91
C ILE A 22 4.41 7.51 16.45
N THR A 23 4.97 8.57 15.85
CA THR A 23 5.41 8.54 14.45
C THR A 23 6.47 7.46 14.21
N ASN A 24 7.45 7.34 15.13
CA ASN A 24 8.46 6.29 15.05
C ASN A 24 7.85 4.88 15.19
N ALA A 25 6.81 4.72 16.02
CA ALA A 25 6.13 3.44 16.17
C ALA A 25 5.38 3.04 14.89
N VAL A 26 4.70 4.00 14.24
CA VAL A 26 4.04 3.81 12.94
C VAL A 26 5.07 3.40 11.88
N GLU A 27 6.17 4.16 11.76
CA GLU A 27 7.22 3.91 10.77
C GLU A 27 7.89 2.54 10.98
N GLN A 28 8.29 2.21 12.21
CA GLN A 28 8.89 0.90 12.52
C GLN A 28 7.93 -0.27 12.26
N TRP A 29 6.63 -0.05 12.43
CA TRP A 29 5.64 -1.08 12.12
C TRP A 29 5.48 -1.25 10.60
N MET A 30 5.39 -0.14 9.86
CA MET A 30 5.32 -0.12 8.40
C MET A 30 6.56 -0.76 7.77
N ASP A 31 7.75 -0.54 8.32
CA ASP A 31 9.00 -1.15 7.87
C ASP A 31 9.01 -2.67 8.09
N ARG A 32 8.53 -3.13 9.25
CA ARG A 32 8.41 -4.57 9.54
C ARG A 32 7.45 -5.23 8.56
N MET A 33 6.28 -4.65 8.36
CA MET A 33 5.31 -5.18 7.40
C MET A 33 5.86 -5.17 5.97
N SER A 34 6.52 -4.08 5.56
CA SER A 34 7.16 -3.99 4.24
C SER A 34 8.27 -5.04 4.06
N THR A 35 9.00 -5.38 5.12
CA THR A 35 9.99 -6.47 5.10
C THR A 35 9.31 -7.82 4.89
N THR A 36 8.23 -8.09 5.61
CA THR A 36 7.42 -9.29 5.42
C THR A 36 6.85 -9.38 4.01
N ASP A 37 6.30 -8.30 3.48
CA ASP A 37 5.75 -8.26 2.12
C ASP A 37 6.81 -8.54 1.07
N ARG A 38 7.98 -7.87 1.17
CA ARG A 38 9.11 -8.10 0.26
C ARG A 38 9.53 -9.55 0.29
N GLN A 39 9.73 -10.13 1.47
CA GLN A 39 10.12 -11.53 1.61
C GLN A 39 9.07 -12.46 1.00
N THR A 40 7.79 -12.24 1.32
CA THR A 40 6.69 -13.09 0.87
C THR A 40 6.53 -13.01 -0.65
N PHE A 41 6.63 -11.82 -1.23
CA PHE A 41 6.57 -11.59 -2.67
C PHE A 41 7.81 -12.13 -3.41
N LEU A 42 8.99 -12.15 -2.81
CA LEU A 42 10.18 -12.74 -3.45
C LEU A 42 10.14 -14.27 -3.40
N GLU A 43 9.63 -14.83 -2.31
CA GLU A 43 9.51 -16.28 -2.15
C GLU A 43 8.35 -16.89 -2.95
N ARG A 44 7.24 -16.15 -3.12
CA ARG A 44 6.00 -16.55 -3.82
C ARG A 44 5.57 -18.00 -3.55
N LYS A 45 5.70 -18.44 -2.29
CA LYS A 45 5.31 -19.78 -1.86
C LYS A 45 3.80 -19.97 -2.06
N GLU A 46 3.38 -21.21 -2.20
CA GLU A 46 1.96 -21.57 -2.24
C GLU A 46 1.24 -21.05 -0.98
N ASN A 47 -0.04 -20.65 -1.12
CA ASN A 47 -0.87 -20.11 -0.04
C ASN A 47 -0.35 -18.83 0.64
N THR A 48 0.44 -18.02 -0.07
CA THR A 48 0.90 -16.71 0.42
C THR A 48 -0.06 -15.56 0.08
N LEU A 49 -0.99 -15.78 -0.84
CA LEU A 49 -2.11 -14.88 -1.14
C LEU A 49 -3.39 -15.39 -0.47
N ASP A 50 -4.34 -14.50 -0.26
CA ASP A 50 -5.70 -14.81 0.15
C ASP A 50 -6.68 -14.51 -0.97
N THR A 51 -7.94 -14.91 -0.78
CA THR A 51 -9.04 -14.60 -1.68
C THR A 51 -10.18 -14.01 -0.85
N ASP A 52 -10.70 -12.85 -1.26
CA ASP A 52 -11.82 -12.22 -0.57
C ASP A 52 -13.16 -12.92 -0.87
N ALA A 53 -14.24 -12.45 -0.25
CA ALA A 53 -15.58 -13.03 -0.38
C ALA A 53 -16.12 -12.99 -1.83
N GLU A 54 -15.58 -12.12 -2.67
CA GLU A 54 -15.97 -11.94 -4.07
C GLU A 54 -15.07 -12.74 -5.03
N GLY A 55 -14.05 -13.42 -4.50
CA GLY A 55 -13.14 -14.22 -5.31
C GLY A 55 -11.90 -13.47 -5.80
N HIS A 56 -11.66 -12.23 -5.35
CA HIS A 56 -10.49 -11.46 -5.75
C HIS A 56 -9.26 -11.88 -4.93
N LEU A 57 -8.13 -12.06 -5.59
CA LEU A 57 -6.85 -12.29 -4.93
C LEU A 57 -6.43 -11.06 -4.12
N ARG A 58 -5.86 -11.28 -2.93
CA ARG A 58 -5.43 -10.24 -1.98
C ARG A 58 -4.10 -10.59 -1.34
N THR A 59 -3.32 -9.58 -0.97
CA THR A 59 -2.22 -9.80 -0.03
C THR A 59 -2.75 -9.97 1.39
N LYS A 60 -2.07 -10.79 2.19
CA LYS A 60 -2.47 -11.06 3.58
C LYS A 60 -2.30 -9.85 4.50
N THR A 61 -1.47 -8.89 4.09
CA THR A 61 -1.08 -7.75 4.92
C THR A 61 -1.99 -6.54 4.75
N LEU A 62 -2.83 -6.48 3.71
CA LEU A 62 -3.71 -5.33 3.44
C LEU A 62 -4.65 -5.05 4.62
N GLY A 63 -5.34 -6.06 5.14
CA GLY A 63 -6.27 -5.89 6.25
C GLY A 63 -5.57 -5.44 7.54
N ASP A 64 -4.40 -6.02 7.82
CA ASP A 64 -3.60 -5.66 9.00
C ASP A 64 -3.02 -4.25 8.92
N LEU A 65 -2.62 -3.79 7.73
CA LEU A 65 -2.23 -2.40 7.45
C LEU A 65 -3.29 -1.42 7.92
N TRP A 66 -4.50 -1.55 7.40
CA TRP A 66 -5.55 -0.59 7.68
C TRP A 66 -6.10 -0.71 9.10
N ARG A 67 -6.08 -1.92 9.68
CA ARG A 67 -6.39 -2.11 11.10
C ARG A 67 -5.38 -1.39 11.98
N MET A 68 -4.09 -1.55 11.72
CA MET A 68 -3.04 -0.90 12.50
C MET A 68 -3.09 0.63 12.38
N LEU A 69 -3.29 1.18 11.18
CA LEU A 69 -3.41 2.63 11.00
C LEU A 69 -4.55 3.21 11.85
N ARG A 70 -5.69 2.53 11.91
CA ARG A 70 -6.85 2.90 12.73
C ARG A 70 -6.56 2.81 14.23
N GLU A 71 -5.87 1.76 14.66
CA GLU A 71 -5.43 1.61 16.06
C GLU A 71 -4.50 2.76 16.45
N GLN A 72 -3.52 3.10 15.61
CA GLN A 72 -2.60 4.21 15.86
C GLN A 72 -3.29 5.59 15.83
N LEU A 73 -4.31 5.77 14.98
CA LEU A 73 -5.12 6.98 14.95
C LEU A 73 -5.92 7.15 16.27
N THR A 74 -6.45 6.05 16.80
CA THR A 74 -7.14 6.02 18.10
C THR A 74 -6.19 6.31 19.27
N VAL A 75 -4.94 5.82 19.20
CA VAL A 75 -3.91 6.16 20.18
C VAL A 75 -3.57 7.65 20.10
N ALA A 76 -3.39 8.20 18.89
CA ALA A 76 -3.10 9.61 18.70
C ALA A 76 -4.24 10.51 19.20
N SER A 77 -5.51 10.13 19.01
CA SER A 77 -6.66 10.90 19.48
C SER A 77 -6.71 11.01 21.02
N SER A 78 -6.12 10.05 21.75
CA SER A 78 -6.04 10.09 23.22
C SER A 78 -5.14 11.21 23.76
N SER A 79 -4.39 11.90 22.89
CA SER A 79 -3.54 13.03 23.27
C SER A 79 -4.30 14.32 23.54
N ASP A 80 -5.58 14.42 23.13
CA ASP A 80 -6.41 15.65 23.16
C ASP A 80 -5.74 16.87 22.49
N ARG A 81 -4.73 16.66 21.64
CA ARG A 81 -3.95 17.72 21.00
C ARG A 81 -3.94 17.55 19.47
N PRO A 82 -4.62 18.45 18.73
CA PRO A 82 -4.74 18.33 17.28
C PRO A 82 -3.40 18.29 16.53
N ASP A 83 -2.39 19.06 16.97
CA ASP A 83 -1.06 19.11 16.36
C ASP A 83 -0.28 17.78 16.45
N VAL A 84 -0.55 16.96 17.48
CA VAL A 84 0.00 15.61 17.59
C VAL A 84 -0.66 14.69 16.57
N VAL A 85 -2.00 14.70 16.53
CA VAL A 85 -2.80 13.88 15.61
C VAL A 85 -2.45 14.20 14.15
N GLU A 86 -2.42 15.47 13.79
CA GLU A 86 -2.07 15.94 12.44
C GLU A 86 -0.67 15.45 12.03
N GLY A 87 0.30 15.51 12.94
CA GLY A 87 1.65 15.00 12.68
C GLY A 87 1.73 13.48 12.50
N VAL A 88 0.85 12.73 13.17
CA VAL A 88 0.72 11.27 13.01
C VAL A 88 0.07 10.93 11.67
N VAL A 89 -1.01 11.62 11.31
CA VAL A 89 -1.71 11.45 10.02
C VAL A 89 -0.78 11.72 8.83
N GLU A 90 0.06 12.76 8.92
CA GLU A 90 1.08 13.08 7.92
C GLU A 90 2.15 11.96 7.79
N SER A 91 2.58 11.38 8.91
CA SER A 91 3.51 10.24 8.92
C SER A 91 2.87 8.99 8.29
N MET A 92 1.58 8.76 8.57
CA MET A 92 0.83 7.65 7.97
C MET A 92 0.70 7.79 6.45
N MET A 93 0.33 8.98 5.95
CA MET A 93 0.22 9.22 4.50
C MET A 93 1.57 9.02 3.79
N ARG A 94 2.66 9.53 4.35
CA ARG A 94 4.02 9.26 3.84
C ARG A 94 4.36 7.77 3.85
N ALA A 95 4.00 7.04 4.89
CA ALA A 95 4.28 5.60 4.96
C ALA A 95 3.50 4.82 3.90
N LEU A 96 2.26 5.23 3.60
CA LEU A 96 1.45 4.65 2.51
C LEU A 96 2.07 4.93 1.13
N GLN A 97 2.53 6.16 0.87
CA GLN A 97 3.24 6.50 -0.38
C GLN A 97 4.57 5.73 -0.52
N SER A 98 5.31 5.58 0.58
CA SER A 98 6.54 4.78 0.61
C SER A 98 6.27 3.31 0.27
N ARG A 99 5.15 2.77 0.77
CA ARG A 99 4.70 1.41 0.46
C ARG A 99 4.34 1.25 -1.02
N GLN A 100 3.64 2.21 -1.63
CA GLN A 100 3.35 2.21 -3.07
C GLN A 100 4.65 2.19 -3.89
N SER A 101 5.60 3.06 -3.53
CA SER A 101 6.92 3.13 -4.19
C SER A 101 7.72 1.83 -4.03
N MET A 102 7.65 1.21 -2.85
CA MET A 102 8.28 -0.08 -2.58
C MET A 102 7.73 -1.18 -3.50
N TRP A 103 6.40 -1.28 -3.61
CA TRP A 103 5.76 -2.27 -4.46
C TRP A 103 6.15 -2.08 -5.91
N GLN A 104 6.08 -0.85 -6.42
CA GLN A 104 6.46 -0.54 -7.80
C GLN A 104 7.90 -0.97 -8.12
N GLN A 105 8.86 -0.63 -7.26
CA GLN A 105 10.26 -1.04 -7.46
C GLN A 105 10.44 -2.55 -7.44
N LEU A 106 9.72 -3.24 -6.56
CA LEU A 106 9.82 -4.68 -6.38
C LEU A 106 9.22 -5.45 -7.57
N ILE A 107 8.04 -5.03 -8.06
CA ILE A 107 7.41 -5.65 -9.22
C ILE A 107 8.20 -5.38 -10.50
N ASP A 108 8.77 -4.19 -10.66
CA ASP A 108 9.62 -3.85 -11.82
C ASP A 108 10.86 -4.74 -11.85
N SER A 109 11.54 -4.87 -10.71
CA SER A 109 12.73 -5.71 -10.58
C SER A 109 12.45 -7.18 -10.87
N GLU A 110 11.33 -7.73 -10.40
CA GLU A 110 11.00 -9.13 -10.64
C GLU A 110 10.52 -9.36 -12.07
N THR A 111 9.69 -8.47 -12.61
CA THR A 111 9.15 -8.59 -13.97
C THR A 111 10.25 -8.48 -15.03
N GLN A 112 11.28 -7.66 -14.79
CA GLN A 112 12.40 -7.53 -15.71
C GLN A 112 13.11 -8.86 -16.00
N LYS A 113 13.15 -9.79 -15.04
CA LYS A 113 13.78 -11.11 -15.21
C LYS A 113 13.16 -11.90 -16.38
N TYR A 114 11.85 -11.74 -16.57
CA TYR A 114 11.06 -12.45 -17.58
C TYR A 114 11.17 -11.83 -18.99
N THR A 115 11.76 -10.65 -19.11
CA THR A 115 11.92 -9.95 -20.40
C THR A 115 13.11 -10.46 -21.21
N SER A 116 13.95 -11.33 -20.64
CA SER A 116 15.12 -11.89 -21.34
C SER A 116 14.71 -12.85 -22.48
N PRO A 117 15.35 -12.76 -23.66
CA PRO A 117 15.09 -13.68 -24.78
C PRO A 117 15.49 -15.12 -24.45
N THR A 118 16.49 -15.32 -23.59
CA THR A 118 16.88 -16.62 -23.04
C THR A 118 16.46 -16.70 -21.58
N MET A 119 15.19 -17.04 -21.36
CA MET A 119 14.64 -17.24 -20.02
C MET A 119 15.06 -18.63 -19.49
N PRO A 120 15.70 -18.73 -18.32
CA PRO A 120 15.96 -20.00 -17.67
C PRO A 120 14.64 -20.74 -17.34
N GLN A 121 14.63 -22.07 -17.47
CA GLN A 121 13.43 -22.88 -17.20
C GLN A 121 12.88 -22.71 -15.77
N ALA A 122 13.77 -22.47 -14.79
CA ALA A 122 13.38 -22.17 -13.41
C ALA A 122 12.59 -20.85 -13.27
N GLU A 123 12.79 -19.88 -14.16
CA GLU A 123 12.02 -18.64 -14.15
C GLU A 123 10.62 -18.88 -14.75
N GLN A 124 10.50 -19.73 -15.78
CA GLN A 124 9.19 -20.11 -16.36
C GLN A 124 8.24 -20.73 -15.33
N GLU A 125 8.75 -21.57 -14.43
CA GLU A 125 7.96 -22.20 -13.36
C GLU A 125 7.38 -21.18 -12.36
N GLY A 126 8.08 -20.04 -12.16
CA GLY A 126 7.64 -18.98 -11.24
C GLY A 126 6.72 -17.91 -11.85
N LEU A 127 6.43 -17.99 -13.16
CA LEU A 127 5.67 -16.96 -13.88
C LEU A 127 4.22 -16.85 -13.38
N GLN A 128 3.53 -17.97 -13.25
CA GLN A 128 2.13 -17.98 -12.80
C GLN A 128 2.02 -17.33 -11.42
N SER A 129 2.89 -17.70 -10.49
CA SER A 129 2.90 -17.09 -9.17
C SER A 129 3.16 -15.57 -9.25
N LEU A 130 4.07 -15.10 -10.11
CA LEU A 130 4.27 -13.66 -10.29
C LEU A 130 3.01 -12.98 -10.84
N GLN A 131 2.34 -13.58 -11.82
CA GLN A 131 1.09 -13.08 -12.39
C GLN A 131 -0.03 -12.99 -11.34
N ASP A 132 -0.21 -14.02 -10.50
CA ASP A 132 -1.18 -14.02 -9.41
C ASP A 132 -0.88 -12.90 -8.40
N TRP A 133 0.40 -12.66 -8.09
CA TRP A 133 0.82 -11.57 -7.23
C TRP A 133 0.57 -10.19 -7.85
N LEU A 134 0.79 -10.01 -9.16
CA LEU A 134 0.46 -8.74 -9.85
C LEU A 134 -1.04 -8.45 -9.76
N VAL A 135 -1.88 -9.47 -9.95
CA VAL A 135 -3.34 -9.36 -9.79
C VAL A 135 -3.71 -9.03 -8.34
N ALA A 136 -3.12 -9.72 -7.36
CA ALA A 136 -3.40 -9.46 -5.96
C ALA A 136 -3.03 -8.03 -5.53
N ILE A 137 -1.85 -7.55 -5.93
CA ILE A 137 -1.41 -6.18 -5.62
C ILE A 137 -2.32 -5.17 -6.32
N ALA A 138 -2.71 -5.39 -7.58
CA ALA A 138 -3.63 -4.52 -8.29
C ALA A 138 -4.99 -4.44 -7.60
N ASN A 139 -5.56 -5.59 -7.21
CA ASN A 139 -6.80 -5.66 -6.46
C ASN A 139 -6.69 -4.87 -5.16
N ASP A 140 -5.60 -5.05 -4.42
CA ASP A 140 -5.36 -4.32 -3.17
C ASP A 140 -5.34 -2.81 -3.38
N GLN A 141 -4.74 -2.32 -4.48
CA GLN A 141 -4.77 -0.90 -4.80
C GLN A 141 -6.19 -0.43 -5.06
N ILE A 142 -6.98 -1.19 -5.83
CA ILE A 142 -8.39 -0.90 -6.11
C ILE A 142 -9.19 -0.83 -4.81
N ALA A 143 -9.06 -1.82 -3.91
CA ALA A 143 -9.77 -1.80 -2.62
C ALA A 143 -9.38 -0.61 -1.74
N CYS A 144 -8.19 -0.05 -1.89
CA CYS A 144 -7.81 1.16 -1.17
C CYS A 144 -8.63 2.38 -1.59
N ILE A 145 -9.18 2.42 -2.81
CA ILE A 145 -9.81 3.62 -3.40
C ILE A 145 -11.22 3.40 -3.98
N ASP A 146 -11.70 2.16 -4.03
CA ASP A 146 -13.00 1.80 -4.62
C ASP A 146 -14.15 2.07 -3.64
N ASP A 147 -14.76 3.24 -3.80
CA ASP A 147 -15.98 3.61 -3.10
C ASP A 147 -17.19 3.19 -3.93
N GLN A 148 -17.92 2.17 -3.47
CA GLN A 148 -19.19 1.76 -4.07
C GLN A 148 -20.35 2.21 -3.19
N GLU A 149 -20.66 3.51 -3.27
CA GLU A 149 -21.72 4.14 -2.47
C GLU A 149 -23.07 3.44 -2.64
N ASP A 150 -23.39 2.98 -3.85
CA ASP A 150 -24.62 2.26 -4.17
C ASP A 150 -24.73 0.90 -3.46
N GLN A 151 -23.60 0.28 -3.13
CA GLN A 151 -23.53 -1.00 -2.42
C GLN A 151 -23.22 -0.82 -0.92
N GLY A 152 -23.09 0.42 -0.45
CA GLY A 152 -22.70 0.74 0.92
C GLY A 152 -21.25 0.38 1.26
N GLN A 153 -20.42 0.09 0.25
CA GLN A 153 -19.01 -0.22 0.44
C GLN A 153 -18.18 1.06 0.33
N ILE A 154 -17.37 1.31 1.36
CA ILE A 154 -16.48 2.46 1.42
C ILE A 154 -15.05 1.92 1.38
N SER A 155 -14.21 2.54 0.55
CA SER A 155 -12.81 2.19 0.43
C SER A 155 -12.05 2.41 1.73
N TYR A 156 -10.87 1.79 1.83
CA TYR A 156 -10.01 2.00 2.99
C TYR A 156 -9.55 3.46 3.13
N LEU A 157 -9.19 4.12 2.01
CA LEU A 157 -8.72 5.51 2.04
C LEU A 157 -9.84 6.48 2.44
N THR A 158 -11.05 6.29 1.92
CA THR A 158 -12.20 7.12 2.30
C THR A 158 -12.60 6.88 3.76
N THR A 159 -12.50 5.64 4.26
CA THR A 159 -12.70 5.36 5.69
C THR A 159 -11.67 6.06 6.55
N PHE A 160 -10.38 5.94 6.21
CA PHE A 160 -9.28 6.60 6.92
C PHE A 160 -9.47 8.13 6.96
N ARG A 161 -9.83 8.72 5.82
CA ARG A 161 -10.17 10.15 5.73
C ARG A 161 -11.25 10.55 6.72
N ARG A 162 -12.39 9.86 6.68
CA ARG A 162 -13.53 10.15 7.57
C ARG A 162 -13.16 10.04 9.04
N GLU A 163 -12.29 9.10 9.39
CA GLU A 163 -11.84 8.93 10.78
C GLU A 163 -10.96 10.09 11.24
N TYR A 164 -9.91 10.44 10.48
CA TYR A 164 -8.99 11.48 10.93
C TYR A 164 -9.61 12.88 10.87
N GLU A 165 -10.52 13.15 9.92
CA GLU A 165 -11.22 14.45 9.81
C GLU A 165 -12.00 14.82 11.08
N THR A 166 -12.40 13.84 11.89
CA THR A 166 -13.12 14.08 13.16
C THR A 166 -12.23 14.56 14.30
N ILE A 167 -10.91 14.41 14.18
CA ILE A 167 -9.94 14.63 15.27
C ILE A 167 -8.81 15.61 14.92
N VAL A 168 -8.77 16.11 13.68
CA VAL A 168 -7.85 17.16 13.23
C VAL A 168 -8.54 18.53 13.16
N THR A 169 -7.77 19.61 12.99
CA THR A 169 -8.36 20.92 12.76
C THR A 169 -9.02 21.02 11.38
N PRO A 170 -10.08 21.86 11.21
CA PRO A 170 -10.68 22.09 9.89
C PRO A 170 -9.69 22.64 8.86
N ALA A 171 -8.69 23.41 9.31
CA ALA A 171 -7.64 23.93 8.45
C ALA A 171 -6.75 22.80 7.91
N TYR A 172 -6.34 21.86 8.77
CA TYR A 172 -5.56 20.69 8.35
C TYR A 172 -6.37 19.75 7.45
N ALA A 173 -7.66 19.52 7.77
CA ALA A 173 -8.55 18.72 6.93
C ALA A 173 -8.62 19.28 5.50
N LEU A 174 -8.62 20.61 5.34
CA LEU A 174 -8.60 21.23 4.02
C LEU A 174 -7.25 21.05 3.32
N SER A 175 -6.13 21.29 4.02
CA SER A 175 -4.79 21.23 3.43
C SER A 175 -4.32 19.81 3.12
N SER A 176 -4.78 18.81 3.87
CA SER A 176 -4.45 17.40 3.66
C SER A 176 -5.10 16.79 2.42
N ASN A 177 -6.13 17.43 1.83
CA ASN A 177 -6.78 16.92 0.62
C ASN A 177 -5.79 16.74 -0.54
N THR A 178 -4.82 17.66 -0.72
CA THR A 178 -3.82 17.54 -1.78
C THR A 178 -2.96 16.27 -1.61
N GLU A 179 -2.59 15.95 -0.37
CA GLU A 179 -1.80 14.75 -0.07
C GLU A 179 -2.64 13.48 -0.23
N LEU A 180 -3.91 13.52 0.15
CA LEU A 180 -4.86 12.44 -0.11
C LEU A 180 -5.09 12.19 -1.59
N ASP A 181 -5.27 13.24 -2.40
CA ASP A 181 -5.46 13.14 -3.84
C ASP A 181 -4.22 12.53 -4.49
N THR A 182 -3.03 12.99 -4.07
CA THR A 182 -1.74 12.40 -4.51
C THR A 182 -1.65 10.91 -4.15
N LEU A 183 -2.05 10.55 -2.94
CA LEU A 183 -2.04 9.17 -2.47
C LEU A 183 -3.06 8.30 -3.24
N ARG A 184 -4.24 8.84 -3.54
CA ARG A 184 -5.28 8.20 -4.35
C ARG A 184 -4.79 7.93 -5.77
N ASP A 185 -4.20 8.93 -6.41
CA ASP A 185 -3.61 8.80 -7.75
C ASP A 185 -2.51 7.73 -7.75
N GLY A 186 -1.67 7.69 -6.71
CA GLY A 186 -0.67 6.63 -6.54
C GLY A 186 -1.24 5.21 -6.48
N TYR A 187 -2.44 5.02 -5.91
CA TYR A 187 -3.13 3.71 -5.95
C TYR A 187 -3.62 3.38 -7.36
N VAL A 188 -4.18 4.34 -8.09
CA VAL A 188 -4.61 4.16 -9.49
C VAL A 188 -3.42 3.79 -10.37
N ASP A 189 -2.33 4.53 -10.24
CA ASP A 189 -1.11 4.36 -11.03
C ASP A 189 -0.49 2.98 -10.78
N LEU A 190 -0.29 2.60 -9.52
CA LEU A 190 0.28 1.29 -9.19
C LEU A 190 -0.63 0.13 -9.62
N GLY A 191 -1.94 0.25 -9.41
CA GLY A 191 -2.90 -0.75 -9.87
C GLY A 191 -2.87 -0.94 -11.40
N THR A 192 -2.87 0.17 -12.14
CA THR A 192 -2.77 0.17 -13.61
C THR A 192 -1.44 -0.40 -14.08
N HIS A 193 -0.35 -0.07 -13.40
CA HIS A 193 0.99 -0.57 -13.70
C HIS A 193 1.09 -2.09 -13.53
N CYS A 194 0.55 -2.64 -12.43
CA CYS A 194 0.48 -4.09 -12.22
C CYS A 194 -0.24 -4.82 -13.37
N ILE A 195 -1.40 -4.31 -13.80
CA ILE A 195 -2.18 -4.91 -14.89
C ILE A 195 -1.48 -4.77 -16.24
N THR A 196 -0.77 -3.66 -16.46
CA THR A 196 0.04 -3.45 -17.67
C THR A 196 1.19 -4.45 -17.74
N LEU A 197 1.91 -4.66 -16.63
CA LEU A 197 2.98 -5.65 -16.54
C LEU A 197 2.44 -7.08 -16.71
N PHE A 198 1.31 -7.41 -16.09
CA PHE A 198 0.65 -8.71 -16.27
C PHE A 198 0.36 -8.98 -17.75
N THR A 199 -0.22 -8.00 -18.45
CA THR A 199 -0.52 -8.11 -19.88
C THR A 199 0.76 -8.27 -20.70
N ALA A 200 1.79 -7.49 -20.41
CA ALA A 200 3.08 -7.57 -21.10
C ALA A 200 3.76 -8.94 -20.91
N LEU A 201 3.63 -9.55 -19.73
CA LEU A 201 4.15 -10.89 -19.45
C LEU A 201 3.49 -11.96 -20.32
N ILE A 202 2.16 -11.89 -20.51
CA ILE A 202 1.44 -12.83 -21.38
C ILE A 202 2.00 -12.78 -22.81
N PHE A 203 2.17 -11.59 -23.39
CA PHE A 203 2.73 -11.46 -24.74
C PHE A 203 4.19 -11.87 -24.82
N SER A 204 4.98 -11.49 -23.82
CA SER A 204 6.42 -11.71 -23.84
C SER A 204 6.80 -13.16 -23.56
N VAL A 205 5.98 -13.94 -22.87
CA VAL A 205 6.27 -15.34 -22.53
C VAL A 205 5.36 -16.31 -23.27
N ASP A 206 4.05 -16.24 -23.06
CA ASP A 206 3.10 -17.23 -23.57
C ASP A 206 2.94 -17.16 -25.09
N PHE A 207 2.88 -15.94 -25.64
CA PHE A 207 2.75 -15.74 -27.08
C PHE A 207 4.07 -15.65 -27.83
N ARG A 208 5.23 -15.72 -27.15
CA ARG A 208 6.54 -15.55 -27.81
C ARG A 208 6.74 -16.49 -29.00
N GLY A 209 6.41 -17.77 -28.83
CA GLY A 209 6.58 -18.78 -29.88
C GLY A 209 5.70 -18.52 -31.09
N ILE A 210 4.41 -18.26 -30.87
CA ILE A 210 3.44 -18.09 -31.96
C ILE A 210 3.56 -16.73 -32.66
N LEU A 211 4.03 -15.70 -31.96
CA LEU A 211 4.27 -14.38 -32.55
C LEU A 211 5.31 -14.43 -33.67
N ALA A 212 6.30 -15.33 -33.60
CA ALA A 212 7.29 -15.52 -34.66
C ALA A 212 6.70 -16.19 -35.92
N GLU A 213 5.57 -16.87 -35.77
CA GLU A 213 4.87 -17.55 -36.86
C GLU A 213 3.86 -16.63 -37.55
N PHE A 214 3.48 -15.51 -36.94
CA PHE A 214 2.54 -14.56 -37.53
C PHE A 214 3.02 -14.07 -38.90
N PHE A 215 2.11 -14.06 -39.87
CA PHE A 215 2.36 -13.68 -41.26
C PHE A 215 3.42 -14.54 -41.99
N THR A 216 3.76 -15.71 -41.45
CA THR A 216 4.58 -16.71 -42.16
C THR A 216 3.69 -17.74 -42.87
N PRO A 217 4.21 -18.58 -43.79
CA PRO A 217 3.42 -19.65 -44.41
C PRO A 217 2.82 -20.66 -43.43
N ALA A 218 3.35 -20.78 -42.20
CA ALA A 218 2.77 -21.65 -41.17
C ALA A 218 1.47 -21.07 -40.58
N TRP A 219 1.23 -19.77 -40.74
CA TRP A 219 0.05 -19.06 -40.22
C TRP A 219 -1.13 -19.02 -41.21
N TYR A 220 -0.88 -19.05 -42.52
CA TYR A 220 -1.90 -19.03 -43.58
C TYR A 220 -2.41 -20.44 -43.92
#